data_AF-A0A2G2I3L6-F1
#
_entry.id   AF-A0A2G2I3L6-F1
#
_cell.length_a   1.000
_cell.length_b   1.000
_cell.length_c   1.000
_cell.angle_alpha   90.00
_cell.angle_beta   90.00
_cell.angle_gamma   90.00
#
_symmetry.space_group_name_H-M   'P 1'
#
loop_
_entity.id
_entity.type
_entity.pdbx_description
1 polymer ?
#
loop_
_entity_poly.entity_id
_entity_poly.type
_entity_poly.pdbx_seq_one_letter_code
_entity_poly.pdbx_strand_id
1 'polypeptide(L)'
;MLAGSAVDAMLKAKGYTENSLYERINKAAEDSIITSDMAEWAHSVRLGSNRPRHADNYDPHVTAEQAAQACEFVKVLGQVLFELPSKIAAGKCAAEALDSDDD
;
A
#
# COMPACT_ATOMS: atom_id res chain seq x y z
N MET A 1 -14.40 1.69 -1.56
CA MET A 1 -13.99 1.81 -2.99
C MET A 1 -12.71 2.60 -3.17
N LEU A 2 -12.58 3.85 -2.71
CA LEU A 2 -11.37 4.68 -2.89
C LEU A 2 -10.07 3.99 -2.43
N ALA A 3 -10.04 3.46 -1.21
CA ALA A 3 -8.83 2.87 -0.64
C ALA A 3 -8.35 1.62 -1.41
N GLY A 4 -9.27 0.70 -1.74
CA GLY A 4 -8.95 -0.46 -2.57
C GLY A 4 -8.43 -0.09 -3.96
N SER A 5 -9.01 0.93 -4.60
CA SER A 5 -8.52 1.43 -5.90
C SER A 5 -7.15 2.10 -5.80
N ALA A 6 -6.85 2.76 -4.68
CA ALA A 6 -5.54 3.36 -4.46
C ALA A 6 -4.45 2.29 -4.28
N VAL A 7 -4.73 1.22 -3.52
CA VAL A 7 -3.83 0.06 -3.38
C VAL A 7 -3.58 -0.57 -4.76
N ASP A 8 -4.64 -0.76 -5.55
CA ASP A 8 -4.57 -1.30 -6.90
C ASP A 8 -3.66 -0.47 -7.82
N ALA A 9 -3.83 0.85 -7.80
CA ALA A 9 -3.04 1.78 -8.60
C ALA A 9 -1.56 1.82 -8.17
N MET A 10 -1.28 1.81 -6.86
CA MET A 10 0.08 1.82 -6.34
C MET A 10 0.84 0.53 -6.68
N LEU A 11 0.19 -0.63 -6.59
CA LEU A 11 0.77 -1.90 -7.02
C LEU A 11 1.03 -1.93 -8.54
N LYS A 12 0.10 -1.40 -9.34
CA LYS A 12 0.31 -1.24 -10.79
C LYS A 12 1.50 -0.35 -11.12
N ALA A 13 1.70 0.73 -10.39
CA ALA A 13 2.86 1.61 -10.53
C ALA A 13 4.19 0.91 -10.18
N LYS A 14 4.14 -0.21 -9.43
CA LYS A 14 5.28 -1.09 -9.15
C LYS A 14 5.42 -2.28 -10.12
N GLY A 15 4.60 -2.34 -11.17
CA GLY A 15 4.65 -3.37 -12.20
C GLY A 15 3.65 -4.52 -12.01
N TYR A 16 2.89 -4.54 -10.92
CA TYR A 16 1.86 -5.54 -10.67
C TYR A 16 0.57 -5.16 -11.40
N THR A 17 0.47 -5.49 -12.68
CA THR A 17 -0.66 -5.11 -13.55
C THR A 17 -1.60 -6.25 -13.90
N GLU A 18 -1.10 -7.48 -13.81
CA GLU A 18 -1.84 -8.69 -14.14
C GLU A 18 -2.64 -9.20 -12.94
N ASN A 19 -3.63 -10.06 -13.21
CA ASN A 19 -4.39 -10.78 -12.19
C ASN A 19 -5.25 -9.89 -11.26
N SER A 20 -6.00 -10.54 -10.37
CA SER A 20 -6.85 -9.85 -9.40
C SER A 20 -6.03 -9.03 -8.39
N LEU A 21 -6.66 -8.04 -7.74
CA LEU A 21 -6.01 -7.27 -6.67
C LEU A 21 -5.50 -8.19 -5.54
N TYR A 22 -6.22 -9.28 -5.26
CA TYR A 22 -5.80 -10.28 -4.28
C TYR A 22 -4.45 -10.91 -4.66
N GLU A 23 -4.31 -11.38 -5.90
CA GLU A 23 -3.07 -11.98 -6.41
C GLU A 23 -1.93 -10.97 -6.46
N ARG A 24 -2.22 -9.71 -6.79
CA ARG A 24 -1.21 -8.65 -6.81
C ARG A 24 -0.67 -8.30 -5.42
N ILE A 25 -1.52 -8.32 -4.39
CA ILE A 25 -1.08 -8.13 -2.99
C ILE A 25 -0.16 -9.27 -2.58
N ASN A 26 -0.53 -10.53 -2.87
CA ASN A 26 0.29 -11.69 -2.52
C ASN A 26 1.64 -11.66 -3.22
N LYS A 27 1.64 -11.39 -4.53
CA LYS A 27 2.88 -11.31 -5.31
C LYS A 27 3.82 -10.21 -4.82
N ALA A 28 3.28 -9.04 -4.44
CA ALA A 28 4.08 -7.96 -3.86
C ALA A 28 4.72 -8.35 -2.51
N ALA A 29 4.07 -9.22 -1.74
CA ALA A 29 4.63 -9.76 -0.50
C ALA A 29 5.70 -10.83 -0.78
N GLU A 30 5.45 -11.73 -1.74
CA GLU A 30 6.41 -12.74 -2.19
C GLU A 30 7.70 -12.09 -2.72
N ASP A 31 7.58 -11.03 -3.51
CA ASP A 31 8.69 -10.25 -4.04
C ASP A 31 9.32 -9.30 -3.00
N SER A 32 8.87 -9.35 -1.73
CA SER A 32 9.36 -8.52 -0.62
C SER A 32 9.24 -7.00 -0.86
N ILE A 33 8.34 -6.57 -1.74
CA ILE A 33 8.02 -5.15 -1.95
C ILE A 33 7.22 -4.60 -0.77
N ILE A 34 6.40 -5.45 -0.15
CA ILE A 34 5.71 -5.19 1.12
C ILE A 34 5.94 -6.36 2.08
N THR A 35 5.76 -6.13 3.38
CA THR A 35 5.84 -7.21 4.38
C THR A 35 4.57 -8.07 4.40
N SER A 36 4.65 -9.26 5.02
CA SER A 36 3.48 -10.12 5.27
C SER A 36 2.34 -9.37 5.97
N ASP A 37 2.66 -8.62 7.01
CA ASP A 37 1.69 -7.90 7.84
C ASP A 37 1.00 -6.79 7.03
N MET A 38 1.74 -6.14 6.12
CA MET A 38 1.17 -5.16 5.20
C MET A 38 0.22 -5.82 4.19
N ALA A 39 0.54 -7.03 3.71
CA ALA A 39 -0.33 -7.78 2.81
C ALA A 39 -1.63 -8.21 3.49
N GLU A 40 -1.56 -8.68 4.74
CA GLU A 40 -2.75 -8.99 5.56
C GLU A 40 -3.64 -7.75 5.74
N TRP A 41 -3.03 -6.61 6.05
CA TRP A 41 -3.77 -5.35 6.18
C TRP A 41 -4.38 -4.90 4.84
N ALA A 42 -3.65 -5.05 3.72
CA ALA A 42 -4.17 -4.77 2.38
C ALA A 42 -5.40 -5.61 2.04
N HIS A 43 -5.38 -6.90 2.40
CA HIS A 43 -6.54 -7.79 2.22
C HIS A 43 -7.74 -7.34 3.05
N SER A 44 -7.51 -6.89 4.29
CA SER A 44 -8.57 -6.31 5.14
C SER A 44 -9.19 -5.05 4.51
N VAL A 45 -8.37 -4.14 3.97
CA VAL A 45 -8.83 -2.93 3.28
C VAL A 45 -9.54 -3.23 1.96
N ARG A 46 -9.08 -4.25 1.22
CA ARG A 46 -9.74 -4.75 0.00
C ARG A 46 -11.14 -5.28 0.31
N LEU A 47 -11.27 -6.13 1.33
CA LEU A 47 -12.57 -6.65 1.78
C LEU A 47 -13.46 -5.52 2.31
N GLY A 48 -12.89 -4.60 3.10
CA GLY A 48 -13.60 -3.45 3.63
C GLY A 48 -14.11 -2.48 2.58
N SER A 49 -13.38 -2.31 1.47
CA SER A 49 -13.80 -1.47 0.35
C SER A 49 -15.06 -1.95 -0.37
N ASN A 50 -15.45 -3.22 -0.17
CA ASN A 50 -16.67 -3.82 -0.70
C ASN A 50 -17.85 -3.80 0.30
N ARG A 51 -17.63 -3.53 1.60
CA ARG A 51 -18.69 -3.48 2.64
C ARG A 51 -19.86 -2.54 2.29
N PRO A 52 -19.65 -1.33 1.73
CA PRO A 52 -20.77 -0.45 1.36
C PRO A 52 -21.72 -1.02 0.30
N ARG A 53 -21.29 -2.02 -0.49
CA ARG A 53 -22.14 -2.72 -1.47
C ARG A 53 -23.00 -3.83 -0.86
N HIS A 54 -22.76 -4.17 0.41
CA HIS A 54 -23.50 -5.18 1.16
C HIS A 54 -24.25 -4.59 2.36
N ALA A 55 -24.29 -3.26 2.49
CA ALA A 55 -25.03 -2.60 3.55
C ALA A 55 -26.54 -2.88 3.40
N ASP A 56 -27.15 -3.44 4.44
CA ASP A 56 -28.58 -3.68 4.55
C ASP A 56 -29.16 -2.94 5.77
N ASN A 57 -30.44 -3.18 6.08
CA ASN A 57 -31.12 -2.50 7.18
C ASN A 57 -30.57 -2.86 8.59
N TYR A 58 -29.69 -3.86 8.71
CA TYR A 58 -29.14 -4.35 9.98
C TYR A 58 -27.64 -4.07 10.16
N ASP A 59 -26.87 -3.88 9.07
CA ASP A 59 -25.47 -3.43 9.10
C ASP A 59 -25.30 -2.16 8.23
N PRO A 60 -25.73 -0.99 8.74
CA PRO A 60 -26.17 0.08 7.86
C PRO A 60 -25.03 0.80 7.16
N HIS A 61 -23.79 0.84 7.67
CA HIS A 61 -22.69 1.50 6.97
C HIS A 61 -21.31 1.18 7.57
N VAL A 62 -20.26 1.34 6.74
CA VAL A 62 -18.87 1.45 7.20
C VAL A 62 -18.77 2.55 8.26
N THR A 63 -18.21 2.25 9.43
CA THR A 63 -18.05 3.26 10.48
C THR A 63 -16.96 4.27 10.12
N ALA A 64 -16.98 5.44 10.75
CA ALA A 64 -15.95 6.45 10.55
C ALA A 64 -14.53 5.91 10.86
N GLU A 65 -14.41 5.08 11.89
CA GLU A 65 -13.16 4.43 12.28
C GLU A 65 -12.68 3.46 11.21
N GLN A 66 -13.58 2.64 10.65
CA GLN A 66 -13.25 1.71 9.57
C GLN A 66 -12.81 2.46 8.31
N ALA A 67 -13.43 3.59 7.99
CA ALA A 67 -13.04 4.46 6.89
C ALA A 67 -11.65 5.09 7.15
N ALA A 68 -11.42 5.59 8.35
CA ALA A 68 -10.14 6.18 8.76
C ALA A 68 -9.00 5.15 8.67
N GLN A 69 -9.21 3.92 9.14
CA GLN A 69 -8.23 2.83 9.05
C GLN A 69 -7.88 2.47 7.60
N ALA A 70 -8.86 2.46 6.70
CA ALA A 70 -8.61 2.22 5.28
C ALA A 70 -7.80 3.35 4.63
N CYS A 71 -8.09 4.62 4.99
CA CYS A 71 -7.30 5.77 4.54
C CYS A 71 -5.88 5.75 5.10
N GLU A 72 -5.71 5.36 6.36
CA GLU A 72 -4.41 5.29 7.01
C GLU A 72 -3.51 4.24 6.35
N PHE A 73 -4.06 3.06 6.07
CA PHE A 73 -3.33 2.04 5.34
C PHE A 73 -2.79 2.55 3.99
N VAL A 74 -3.62 3.25 3.22
CA VAL A 74 -3.23 3.78 1.90
C VAL A 74 -2.09 4.79 2.02
N LYS A 75 -2.08 5.61 3.06
CA LYS A 75 -0.97 6.54 3.32
C LYS A 75 0.32 5.78 3.67
N VAL A 76 0.25 4.83 4.60
CA VAL A 76 1.40 4.01 5.01
C VAL A 76 1.96 3.25 3.80
N LEU A 77 1.09 2.66 2.98
CA LEU A 77 1.51 1.98 1.76
C LEU A 77 2.22 2.93 0.78
N GLY A 78 1.71 4.15 0.61
CA GLY A 78 2.38 5.17 -0.22
C GLY A 78 3.76 5.55 0.32
N GLN A 79 3.90 5.67 1.65
CA GLN A 79 5.19 5.95 2.29
C GLN A 79 6.19 4.82 2.03
N VAL A 80 5.79 3.57 2.23
CA VAL A 80 6.66 2.40 2.02
C VAL A 80 7.03 2.23 0.56
N LEU A 81 6.08 2.39 -0.36
CA LEU A 81 6.33 2.14 -1.77
C LEU A 81 7.09 3.27 -2.47
N PHE A 82 6.94 4.52 -2.05
CA PHE A 82 7.47 5.67 -2.80
C PHE A 82 8.34 6.59 -1.95
N GLU A 83 7.87 7.01 -0.77
CA GLU A 83 8.57 8.01 0.03
C GLU A 83 9.88 7.48 0.62
N LEU A 84 9.82 6.36 1.35
CA LEU A 84 10.98 5.74 1.99
C LEU A 84 12.04 5.32 0.96
N PRO A 85 11.71 4.64 -0.17
CA PRO A 85 12.69 4.32 -1.19
C PRO A 85 13.37 5.57 -1.78
N SER A 86 12.61 6.65 -2.01
CA SER A 86 13.17 7.91 -2.51
C SER A 86 14.15 8.54 -1.52
N LYS A 87 13.79 8.55 -0.23
CA LYS A 87 14.66 9.05 0.85
C LYS A 87 15.93 8.21 0.99
N ILE A 88 15.82 6.89 0.89
CA ILE A 88 16.97 5.97 0.93
C ILE A 88 17.90 6.22 -0.27
N ALA A 89 17.36 6.37 -1.48
CA ALA A 89 18.15 6.66 -2.67
C ALA A 89 18.91 7.99 -2.54
N ALA A 90 18.23 9.04 -2.06
CA ALA A 90 18.86 10.32 -1.79
C ALA A 90 19.97 10.21 -0.72
N GLY A 91 19.72 9.46 0.36
CA GLY A 91 20.70 9.23 1.42
C GLY A 91 21.95 8.49 0.94
N LYS A 92 21.78 7.48 0.07
CA LYS A 92 22.91 6.76 -0.54
C LYS A 92 23.75 7.66 -1.43
N CYS A 93 23.11 8.44 -2.32
CA CYS A 93 23.80 9.39 -3.19
C CYS A 93 24.58 10.44 -2.37
N ALA A 94 23.99 10.95 -1.29
CA ALA A 94 24.67 11.90 -0.41
C ALA A 94 25.87 11.27 0.33
N ALA A 95 25.78 10.01 0.75
CA ALA A 95 26.89 9.30 1.38
C ALA A 95 28.04 9.05 0.38
N GLU A 96 27.73 8.60 -0.83
CA GLU A 96 28.71 8.38 -1.91
C GLU A 96 29.45 9.67 -2.29
N ALA A 97 28.77 10.82 -2.29
CA ALA A 97 29.37 12.12 -2.57
C ALA A 97 30.39 12.54 -1.50
N LEU A 98 30.09 12.30 -0.22
CA LEU A 98 31.00 12.60 0.89
C LEU A 98 32.27 11.74 0.83
N ASP A 99 32.14 10.46 0.48
CA ASP A 99 33.29 9.57 0.37
C ASP A 99 34.21 9.94 -0.83
N SER A 100 33.67 10.58 -1.88
CA SER A 100 34.42 10.97 -3.08
C SER A 100 35.19 12.30 -2.97
N ASP A 101 34.86 13.14 -1.99
CA ASP A 101 35.55 14.42 -1.75
C ASP A 101 36.80 14.26 -0.85
N ASP A 102 37.00 13.08 -0.25
CA ASP A 102 38.13 12.75 0.65
C ASP A 102 39.30 11.99 -0.04
N ASP A 103 39.17 11.64 -1.34
CA ASP A 103 40.21 10.99 -2.19
C ASP A 103 40.84 11.96 -3.22
#